data_AF-A0A957J752-F1
#
_entry.id   AF-A0A957J752-F1
#
_cell.length_a   1.000
_cell.length_b   1.000
_cell.length_c   1.000
_cell.angle_alpha   90.00
_cell.angle_beta   90.00
_cell.angle_gamma   90.00
#
_symmetry.space_group_name_H-M   'P 1'
#
loop_
_entity.id
_entity.type
_entity.pdbx_description
1 polymer ?
#
loop_
_entity_poly.entity_id
_entity_poly.type
_entity_poly.pdbx_seq_one_letter_code
_entity_poly.pdbx_strand_id
1 'polypeptide(L)'
;VWLGVGFGNYEAAYPDYRLINWADALGHAHNYYLNLLAEVGVLGFLAYCLFWTAVFWQNILLLQRLEWPERGIALGLLAVWTALTVHHLVDKLYVNNIYVHLGVLLGLQQILWGTEASHS
;
A
#
# COMPACT_ATOMS: atom_id res chain seq x y z
N VAL A 1 20.37 -3.85 -9.41
CA VAL A 1 20.55 -2.72 -8.47
C VAL A 1 19.76 -3.02 -7.21
N TRP A 2 20.41 -3.15 -6.05
CA TRP A 2 19.74 -3.50 -4.79
C TRP A 2 19.05 -2.31 -4.10
N LEU A 3 19.54 -1.09 -4.37
CA LEU A 3 19.02 0.17 -3.85
C LEU A 3 17.94 0.82 -4.74
N GLY A 4 17.58 0.15 -5.83
CA GLY A 4 16.69 0.70 -6.86
C GLY A 4 17.38 1.67 -7.83
N VAL A 5 16.60 2.19 -8.78
CA VAL A 5 17.06 3.15 -9.80
C VAL A 5 16.75 4.61 -9.46
N GLY A 6 16.15 4.87 -8.29
CA GLY A 6 15.65 6.17 -7.87
C GLY A 6 14.12 6.27 -8.01
N PHE A 7 13.47 6.92 -7.04
CA PHE A 7 12.02 7.11 -7.05
C PHE A 7 11.56 7.89 -8.28
N GLY A 8 10.55 7.38 -8.99
CA GLY A 8 10.06 7.94 -10.24
C GLY A 8 10.97 7.75 -11.46
N ASN A 9 12.08 7.01 -11.33
CA ASN A 9 13.05 6.83 -12.42
C ASN A 9 12.84 5.52 -13.22
N TYR A 10 11.71 4.85 -13.02
CA TYR A 10 11.38 3.57 -13.67
C TYR A 10 11.45 3.66 -15.21
N GLU A 11 10.78 4.65 -15.79
CA GLU A 11 10.71 4.81 -17.25
C GLU A 11 12.08 5.14 -17.86
N ALA A 12 12.88 5.97 -17.21
CA ALA A 12 14.21 6.35 -17.68
C ALA A 12 15.20 5.17 -17.65
N ALA A 13 15.06 4.26 -16.69
CA ALA A 13 15.89 3.07 -16.58
C ALA A 13 15.40 1.90 -17.46
N TYR A 14 14.16 1.95 -17.96
CA TYR A 14 13.56 0.86 -18.72
C TYR A 14 14.35 0.43 -19.97
N PRO A 15 14.93 1.33 -20.80
CA PRO A 15 15.65 0.94 -22.01
C PRO A 15 16.81 -0.03 -21.79
N ASP A 16 17.44 0.03 -20.61
CA ASP A 16 18.57 -0.84 -20.23
C ASP A 16 18.12 -2.27 -19.91
N TYR A 17 16.84 -2.46 -19.61
CA TYR A 17 16.24 -3.73 -19.17
C TYR A 17 15.07 -4.19 -20.04
N ARG A 18 14.81 -3.51 -21.16
CA ARG A 18 13.66 -3.79 -22.03
C ARG A 18 13.74 -5.17 -22.67
N LEU A 19 12.57 -5.77 -22.88
CA LEU A 19 12.46 -7.03 -23.62
C LEU A 19 12.48 -6.74 -25.13
N ILE A 20 13.02 -7.68 -25.92
CA ILE A 20 13.14 -7.54 -27.39
C ILE A 20 11.81 -7.15 -28.06
N ASN A 21 10.70 -7.69 -27.56
CA ASN A 21 9.37 -7.47 -28.12
C ASN A 21 8.61 -6.29 -27.49
N TRP A 22 9.21 -5.57 -26.55
CA TRP A 22 8.53 -4.53 -25.79
C TRP A 22 9.45 -3.32 -25.59
N ALA A 23 9.36 -2.38 -26.53
CA ALA A 23 10.26 -1.23 -26.58
C ALA A 23 9.92 -0.14 -25.56
N ASP A 24 8.64 -0.01 -25.19
CA ASP A 24 8.11 1.11 -24.40
C ASP A 24 7.76 0.70 -22.96
N ALA A 25 8.16 1.51 -21.98
CA ALA A 25 7.91 1.26 -20.56
C ALA A 25 6.44 1.36 -20.15
N LEU A 26 5.60 1.94 -21.02
CA LEU A 26 4.19 2.29 -20.76
C LEU A 26 3.98 3.07 -19.44
N GLY A 27 4.97 3.88 -19.06
CA GLY A 27 4.99 4.69 -17.84
C GLY A 27 5.41 3.92 -16.58
N HIS A 28 4.73 2.82 -16.22
CA HIS A 28 4.96 2.09 -14.97
C HIS A 28 4.74 0.57 -15.13
N ALA A 29 5.24 -0.23 -14.19
CA ALA A 29 4.84 -1.63 -14.10
C ALA A 29 3.36 -1.75 -13.65
N HIS A 30 2.59 -2.62 -14.30
CA HIS A 30 1.25 -3.07 -13.85
C HIS A 30 1.32 -4.01 -12.65
N ASN A 31 2.20 -3.69 -11.70
CA ASN A 31 2.34 -4.32 -10.40
C ASN A 31 3.11 -3.32 -9.54
N TYR A 32 2.44 -2.74 -8.56
CA TYR A 32 3.03 -1.68 -7.77
C TYR A 32 4.22 -2.16 -6.94
N TYR A 33 4.20 -3.42 -6.47
CA TYR A 33 5.31 -4.00 -5.72
C TYR A 33 6.59 -4.12 -6.56
N LEU A 34 6.46 -4.54 -7.82
CA LEU A 34 7.60 -4.60 -8.76
C LEU A 34 8.09 -3.19 -9.11
N ASN A 35 7.17 -2.25 -9.35
CA ASN A 35 7.54 -0.85 -9.59
C ASN A 35 8.33 -0.27 -8.41
N LEU A 36 7.85 -0.49 -7.19
CA LEU A 36 8.47 0.00 -5.96
C LEU A 36 9.83 -0.66 -5.72
N LEU A 37 9.95 -1.97 -5.95
CA LEU A 37 11.21 -2.69 -5.84
C LEU A 37 12.24 -2.18 -6.86
N ALA A 38 11.82 -1.88 -8.09
CA ALA A 38 12.69 -1.32 -9.11
C ALA A 38 13.17 0.09 -8.76
N GLU A 39 12.26 0.95 -8.28
CA GLU A 39 12.57 2.35 -8.00
C GLU A 39 13.35 2.56 -6.69
N VAL A 40 12.94 1.89 -5.61
CA VAL A 40 13.43 2.14 -4.23
C VAL A 40 14.22 0.95 -3.66
N GLY A 41 14.33 -0.14 -4.42
CA GLY A 41 15.11 -1.31 -4.02
C GLY A 41 14.47 -2.12 -2.89
N VAL A 42 15.24 -3.09 -2.38
CA VAL A 42 14.76 -4.05 -1.37
C VAL A 42 14.41 -3.35 -0.06
N LEU A 43 15.17 -2.33 0.34
CA LEU A 43 14.92 -1.59 1.58
C LEU A 43 13.57 -0.86 1.56
N GLY A 44 13.29 -0.12 0.47
CA GLY A 44 12.00 0.55 0.30
C GLY A 44 10.84 -0.43 0.22
N PHE A 45 11.02 -1.54 -0.50
CA PHE A 45 10.03 -2.61 -0.58
C PHE A 45 9.72 -3.23 0.80
N LEU A 46 10.75 -3.56 1.59
CA LEU A 46 10.56 -4.13 2.93
C LEU A 46 9.86 -3.14 3.88
N ALA A 47 10.22 -1.86 3.83
CA ALA A 47 9.54 -0.83 4.63
C ALA A 47 8.05 -0.73 4.27
N TYR A 48 7.71 -0.83 2.98
CA TYR A 48 6.33 -0.83 2.51
C TYR A 48 5.56 -2.08 2.94
N CYS A 49 6.17 -3.27 2.89
CA CYS A 49 5.58 -4.50 3.42
C CYS A 49 5.33 -4.38 4.93
N LEU A 50 6.32 -3.90 5.70
CA LEU A 50 6.21 -3.70 7.13
C LEU A 50 5.07 -2.73 7.47
N PHE A 51 4.95 -1.63 6.73
CA PHE A 51 3.86 -0.68 6.89
C PHE A 51 2.50 -1.35 6.74
N TRP A 52 2.26 -2.08 5.64
CA TRP A 52 0.98 -2.75 5.44
C TRP A 52 0.73 -3.84 6.48
N THR A 53 1.74 -4.64 6.84
CA THR A 53 1.62 -5.61 7.93
C THR A 53 1.18 -4.94 9.23
N ALA A 54 1.75 -3.80 9.59
CA ALA A 54 1.35 -3.05 10.78
C ALA A 54 -0.10 -2.55 10.69
N VAL A 55 -0.52 -2.03 9.53
CA VAL A 55 -1.91 -1.58 9.31
C VAL A 55 -2.90 -2.72 9.48
N PHE A 56 -2.66 -3.88 8.86
CA PHE A 56 -3.51 -5.06 9.00
C PHE A 56 -3.51 -5.60 10.43
N TRP A 57 -2.34 -5.69 11.06
CA TRP A 57 -2.20 -6.16 12.43
C TRP A 57 -3.02 -5.32 13.40
N GLN A 58 -2.88 -3.99 13.36
CA GLN A 58 -3.68 -3.08 14.17
C GLN A 58 -5.17 -3.22 13.88
N ASN A 59 -5.56 -3.34 12.60
CA ASN A 59 -6.97 -3.48 12.24
C ASN A 59 -7.59 -4.79 12.75
N ILE A 60 -6.85 -5.91 12.69
CA ILE A 60 -7.28 -7.20 13.24
C ILE A 60 -7.43 -7.13 14.75
N LEU A 61 -6.51 -6.46 15.45
CA LEU A 61 -6.62 -6.24 16.89
C LEU A 61 -7.86 -5.40 17.24
N LEU A 62 -8.16 -4.35 16.47
CA LEU A 62 -9.37 -3.55 16.65
C LEU A 62 -10.63 -4.41 16.48
N LEU A 63 -10.68 -5.30 15.49
CA LEU A 63 -11.81 -6.19 15.27
C LEU A 63 -12.09 -7.16 16.42
N GLN A 64 -11.06 -7.47 17.22
CA GLN A 64 -11.17 -8.33 18.40
C GLN A 64 -11.63 -7.55 19.65
N ARG A 65 -11.45 -6.22 19.67
CA ARG A 65 -11.65 -5.37 20.84
C ARG A 65 -12.88 -4.46 20.75
N LEU A 66 -13.26 -4.06 19.54
CA LEU A 66 -14.40 -3.17 19.32
C LEU A 66 -15.72 -3.94 19.35
N GLU A 67 -16.72 -3.30 19.95
CA GLU A 67 -18.11 -3.71 19.89
C GLU A 67 -18.85 -3.00 18.74
N TRP A 68 -20.12 -3.36 18.53
CA TRP A 68 -20.95 -2.67 17.55
C TRP A 68 -21.41 -1.30 18.07
N PRO A 69 -21.49 -0.27 17.21
CA PRO A 69 -21.32 -0.29 15.75
C PRO A 69 -19.89 -0.13 15.21
N GLU A 70 -18.92 0.27 16.02
CA GLU A 70 -17.55 0.61 15.62
C GLU A 70 -16.83 -0.57 14.95
N ARG A 71 -17.12 -1.79 15.40
CA ARG A 71 -16.63 -3.02 14.77
C ARG A 71 -16.99 -3.12 13.28
N GLY A 72 -18.14 -2.60 12.87
CA GLY A 72 -18.54 -2.53 11.47
C GLY A 72 -17.63 -1.63 10.63
N ILE A 73 -17.17 -0.52 11.20
CA ILE A 73 -16.22 0.39 10.54
C ILE A 73 -14.85 -0.31 10.38
N ALA A 74 -14.38 -0.98 11.43
CA ALA A 74 -13.14 -1.77 11.35
C ALA A 74 -13.21 -2.88 10.29
N LEU A 75 -14.36 -3.57 10.16
CA LEU A 75 -14.57 -4.57 9.11
C LEU A 75 -14.52 -3.94 7.71
N GLY A 76 -15.14 -2.78 7.53
CA GLY A 76 -15.09 -2.01 6.28
C GLY A 76 -13.65 -1.62 5.93
N LEU A 77 -12.87 -1.15 6.91
CA LEU A 77 -11.46 -0.84 6.74
C LEU A 77 -10.65 -2.06 6.30
N LEU A 78 -10.84 -3.23 6.95
CA LEU A 78 -10.18 -4.47 6.55
C LEU A 78 -10.46 -4.84 5.09
N ALA A 79 -11.72 -4.70 4.66
CA ALA A 79 -12.12 -4.99 3.29
C ALA A 79 -11.43 -4.05 2.28
N VAL A 80 -11.38 -2.75 2.58
CA VAL A 80 -10.72 -1.76 1.71
C VAL A 80 -9.21 -1.99 1.64
N TRP A 81 -8.55 -2.27 2.76
CA TRP A 81 -7.12 -2.62 2.79
C TRP A 81 -6.82 -3.87 1.98
N THR A 82 -7.64 -4.91 2.11
CA THR A 82 -7.49 -6.13 1.32
C THR A 82 -7.66 -5.86 -0.17
N ALA A 83 -8.73 -5.18 -0.56
CA ALA A 83 -9.00 -4.88 -1.96
C ALA A 83 -7.86 -4.08 -2.60
N LEU A 84 -7.34 -3.07 -1.89
CA LEU A 84 -6.28 -2.21 -2.39
C LEU A 84 -4.93 -2.96 -2.51
N THR A 85 -4.53 -3.71 -1.48
CA THR A 85 -3.27 -4.46 -1.50
C THR A 85 -3.26 -5.59 -2.53
N VAL A 86 -4.40 -6.25 -2.76
CA VAL A 86 -4.55 -7.25 -3.83
C VAL A 86 -4.51 -6.58 -5.20
N HIS A 87 -5.20 -5.46 -5.38
CA HIS A 87 -5.18 -4.75 -6.66
C HIS A 87 -3.77 -4.26 -7.02
N HIS A 88 -2.95 -3.89 -6.03
CA HIS A 88 -1.54 -3.55 -6.23
C HIS A 88 -0.69 -4.65 -6.87
N LEU A 89 -1.15 -5.91 -6.92
CA LEU A 89 -0.48 -6.99 -7.65
C LEU A 89 -0.63 -6.86 -9.16
N VAL A 90 -1.66 -6.17 -9.64
CA VAL A 90 -2.03 -6.11 -11.06
C VAL A 90 -2.05 -4.67 -11.59
N ASP A 91 -2.04 -3.67 -10.71
CA ASP A 91 -1.96 -2.28 -11.15
C ASP A 91 -1.38 -1.31 -10.11
N LYS A 92 -0.97 -0.12 -10.56
CA LYS A 92 -0.52 0.99 -9.73
C LYS A 92 -1.68 1.97 -9.51
N LEU A 93 -2.41 1.79 -8.40
CA LEU A 93 -3.56 2.62 -8.06
C LEU A 93 -3.24 4.03 -7.54
N TYR A 94 -1.96 4.33 -7.26
CA TYR A 94 -1.50 5.63 -6.74
C TYR A 94 -1.58 6.77 -7.77
N VAL A 95 -2.74 6.94 -8.36
CA VAL A 95 -3.16 7.97 -9.30
C VAL A 95 -4.46 8.58 -8.79
N ASN A 96 -4.91 9.67 -9.41
CA ASN A 96 -6.23 10.29 -9.14
C ASN A 96 -6.53 10.54 -7.65
N ASN A 97 -5.56 11.07 -6.91
CA ASN A 97 -5.70 11.47 -5.50
C ASN A 97 -6.07 10.34 -4.51
N ILE A 98 -5.85 9.07 -4.85
CA ILE A 98 -6.14 7.96 -3.92
C ILE A 98 -5.37 8.08 -2.59
N TYR A 99 -4.22 8.76 -2.60
CA TYR A 99 -3.44 9.03 -1.39
C TYR A 99 -4.20 9.86 -0.34
N VAL A 100 -5.14 10.72 -0.76
CA VAL A 100 -6.01 11.45 0.15
C VAL A 100 -6.99 10.51 0.83
N HIS A 101 -7.60 9.60 0.05
CA HIS A 101 -8.49 8.56 0.61
C HIS A 101 -7.76 7.65 1.58
N LEU A 102 -6.54 7.21 1.25
CA LEU A 102 -5.67 6.45 2.16
C LEU A 102 -5.42 7.21 3.47
N GLY A 103 -5.08 8.50 3.39
CA GLY A 103 -4.87 9.33 4.57
C GLY A 103 -6.10 9.41 5.48
N VAL A 104 -7.29 9.60 4.89
CA VAL A 104 -8.55 9.63 5.64
C VAL A 104 -8.83 8.28 6.32
N LEU A 105 -8.69 7.17 5.58
CA LEU A 105 -8.97 5.83 6.11
C LEU A 105 -7.98 5.42 7.21
N LEU A 106 -6.69 5.77 7.07
CA LEU A 106 -5.70 5.57 8.13
C LEU A 106 -6.00 6.44 9.36
N GLY A 107 -6.43 7.70 9.15
CA GLY A 107 -6.86 8.57 10.23
C GLY A 107 -8.04 7.99 11.00
N LEU A 108 -9.06 7.47 10.29
CA LEU A 108 -10.19 6.78 10.92
C LEU A 108 -9.74 5.56 11.74
N GLN A 109 -8.84 4.75 11.19
CA GLN A 109 -8.27 3.61 11.93
C GLN A 109 -7.57 4.05 13.23
N GLN A 110 -6.79 5.13 13.19
CA GLN A 110 -6.10 5.64 14.39
C GLN A 110 -7.05 6.27 15.41
N ILE A 111 -8.14 6.91 14.96
CA ILE A 111 -9.17 7.42 15.88
C ILE A 111 -9.82 6.26 16.64
N LEU A 112 -10.19 5.18 15.93
CA LEU A 112 -10.75 3.98 16.56
C LEU A 112 -9.79 3.34 17.57
N TRP A 113 -8.49 3.37 17.25
CA TRP A 113 -7.44 2.91 18.16
C TRP A 113 -7.35 3.77 19.43
N GLY A 114 -7.41 5.10 19.29
CA GLY A 114 -7.40 6.02 20.42
C GLY A 114 -8.62 5.90 21.32
N THR A 115 -9.81 5.67 20.75
CA THR A 115 -11.04 5.48 21.53
C THR A 115 -10.98 4.22 22.38
N GLU A 116 -10.47 3.09 21.86
CA GLU A 116 -10.34 1.85 22.63
C GLU A 116 -9.43 2.04 23.85
N ALA A 117 -8.27 2.66 23.68
CA ALA A 117 -7.32 2.91 24.75
C ALA A 117 -7.86 3.81 25.89
N SER A 118 -8.93 4.58 25.64
CA SER A 118 -9.57 5.43 26.66
C SER A 118 -10.64 4.71 27.49
N HIS A 119 -11.09 3.54 27.03
CA HIS A 119 -12.15 2.74 27.67
C HIS A 119 -11.60 1.53 28.45
N SER A 120 -10.31 1.22 28.35
CA SER A 120 -9.58 0.17 29.10
C SER A 120 -8.92 0.71 30.38
#